data_AF-A0AAW8JJV0-F1
#
_entry.id   AF-A0AAW8JJV0-F1
#
_cell.length_a   1.000
_cell.length_b   1.000
_cell.length_c   1.000
_cell.angle_alpha   90.00
_cell.angle_beta   90.00
_cell.angle_gamma   90.00
#
_symmetry.space_group_name_H-M   'P 1'
#
loop_
_entity.id
_entity.type
_entity.pdbx_description
1 polymer ?
#
loop_
_entity_poly.entity_id
_entity_poly.type
_entity_poly.pdbx_seq_one_letter_code
_entity_poly.pdbx_strand_id
1 'polypeptide(L)'
;MKMKYLIPIVCILTIPLAACFLGGLGPLPLDVNRDNDYMQFPGGGYVKDCNGSPLSRDSSKTDYFWDKNNLPRGTIHFVCRDGKAYLPEKAPPKK
;
A
#
# COMPACT_ATOMS: atom_id res chain seq x y z
N MET A 1 2.66 57.05 -51.05
CA MET A 1 1.18 57.14 -50.97
C MET A 1 0.72 56.61 -49.61
N LYS A 2 -0.34 57.21 -49.08
CA LYS A 2 -0.95 56.97 -47.76
C LYS A 2 -1.36 55.51 -47.56
N MET A 3 -1.24 54.98 -46.35
CA MET A 3 -2.45 54.59 -45.59
C MET A 3 -2.15 54.44 -44.10
N LYS A 4 -2.99 55.10 -43.29
CA LYS A 4 -3.09 54.97 -41.83
C LYS A 4 -3.98 53.78 -41.52
N TYR A 5 -3.63 52.96 -40.52
CA TYR A 5 -4.63 52.24 -39.73
C TYR A 5 -4.24 52.23 -38.25
N LEU A 6 -5.28 52.45 -37.45
CA LEU A 6 -5.34 52.74 -36.03
C LEU A 6 -5.91 51.51 -35.31
N ILE A 7 -5.39 51.18 -34.10
CA ILE A 7 -6.11 50.58 -32.95
C ILE A 7 -6.50 49.07 -33.10
N PRO A 8 -6.70 48.22 -32.05
CA PRO A 8 -6.49 48.32 -30.59
C PRO A 8 -5.66 47.17 -29.95
N ILE A 9 -5.35 47.37 -28.67
CA ILE A 9 -5.07 46.37 -27.62
C ILE A 9 -6.06 45.19 -27.67
N VAL A 10 -5.55 43.96 -27.69
CA VAL A 10 -6.13 42.86 -26.89
C VAL A 10 -4.99 41.96 -26.39
N CYS A 11 -4.63 42.12 -25.12
CA CYS A 11 -3.96 41.09 -24.35
C CYS A 11 -4.91 39.89 -24.27
N ILE A 12 -4.73 38.90 -25.13
CA ILE A 12 -5.28 37.57 -24.90
C ILE A 12 -4.10 36.70 -24.51
N LEU A 13 -3.92 36.56 -23.19
CA LEU A 13 -3.25 35.42 -22.59
C LEU A 13 -3.81 34.16 -23.25
N THR A 14 -3.06 33.59 -24.18
CA THR A 14 -3.33 32.23 -24.64
C THR A 14 -2.96 31.32 -23.48
N ILE A 15 -3.94 31.06 -22.61
CA ILE A 15 -3.92 29.94 -21.68
C ILE A 15 -3.73 28.70 -22.56
N PRO A 16 -2.63 27.92 -22.44
CA PRO A 16 -2.58 26.63 -23.09
C PRO A 16 -3.77 25.83 -22.54
N LEU A 17 -4.72 25.48 -23.40
CA LEU A 17 -5.81 24.58 -23.06
C LEU A 17 -5.19 23.34 -22.42
N ALA A 18 -5.45 23.16 -21.13
CA ALA A 18 -5.14 21.93 -20.44
C ALA A 18 -5.94 20.80 -21.11
N ALA A 19 -5.23 19.97 -21.87
CA ALA A 19 -5.71 18.68 -22.31
C ALA A 19 -4.71 17.60 -21.87
N CYS A 20 -4.43 17.54 -20.56
CA CYS A 20 -3.73 16.40 -19.96
C CYS A 20 -4.72 15.31 -19.56
N PHE A 21 -5.53 14.78 -20.49
CA PHE A 21 -6.24 13.51 -20.24
C PHE A 21 -6.41 12.74 -21.55
N LEU A 22 -5.29 12.26 -22.10
CA LEU A 22 -5.28 11.20 -23.10
C LEU A 22 -4.39 10.09 -22.58
N GLY A 23 -5.03 9.00 -22.12
CA GLY A 23 -4.35 7.75 -21.81
C GLY A 23 -3.85 7.62 -20.38
N GLY A 24 -4.55 8.20 -19.40
CA GLY A 24 -4.50 7.65 -18.05
C GLY A 24 -5.09 6.25 -18.10
N LEU A 25 -4.25 5.24 -18.33
CA LEU A 25 -4.50 3.94 -17.74
C LEU A 25 -4.66 4.25 -16.25
N GLY A 26 -5.91 4.39 -15.80
CA GLY A 26 -6.22 4.35 -14.37
C GLY A 26 -5.48 3.17 -13.78
N PRO A 27 -5.01 3.26 -12.52
CA PRO A 27 -4.25 2.16 -11.92
C PRO A 27 -5.01 0.88 -12.24
N LEU A 28 -4.38 0.04 -13.07
CA LEU A 28 -4.92 -1.24 -13.47
C LEU A 28 -5.47 -1.86 -12.19
N PRO A 29 -6.68 -2.45 -12.17
CA PRO A 29 -7.14 -3.15 -11.00
C PRO A 29 -6.01 -4.10 -10.62
N LEU A 30 -5.35 -3.81 -9.49
CA LEU A 30 -4.29 -4.64 -8.95
C LEU A 30 -4.99 -5.98 -8.78
N ASP A 31 -4.67 -6.91 -9.68
CA ASP A 31 -5.27 -8.21 -9.72
C ASP A 31 -4.96 -8.88 -8.38
N VAL A 32 -5.93 -8.84 -7.47
CA VAL A 32 -5.89 -9.42 -6.12
C VAL A 32 -6.09 -10.93 -6.23
N ASN A 33 -5.53 -11.54 -7.29
CA ASN A 33 -5.52 -12.97 -7.54
C ASN A 33 -4.11 -13.44 -7.88
N ARG A 34 -3.12 -12.82 -7.23
CA ARG A 34 -1.80 -13.42 -7.11
C ARG A 34 -1.90 -14.46 -6.00
N ASP A 35 -1.89 -15.73 -6.38
CA ASP A 35 -1.55 -16.84 -5.49
C ASP A 35 -0.20 -16.52 -4.85
N ASN A 36 -0.24 -15.81 -3.74
CA ASN A 36 0.93 -15.42 -3.00
C ASN A 36 1.05 -16.42 -1.87
N ASP A 37 2.15 -17.17 -1.85
CA ASP A 37 2.43 -18.16 -0.81
C ASP A 37 2.52 -17.53 0.59
N TYR A 38 2.42 -16.20 0.70
CA TYR A 38 2.53 -15.41 1.91
C TYR A 38 1.20 -14.77 2.34
N MET A 39 1.02 -14.68 3.65
CA MET A 39 -0.08 -13.97 4.27
C MET A 39 0.04 -12.46 4.03
N GLN A 40 -1.10 -11.81 3.80
CA GLN A 40 -1.17 -10.39 3.49
C GLN A 40 -2.20 -9.68 4.37
N PHE A 41 -1.96 -8.41 4.64
CA PHE A 41 -2.97 -7.54 5.25
C PHE A 41 -4.05 -7.17 4.23
N PRO A 42 -5.29 -6.87 4.67
CA PRO A 42 -6.37 -6.44 3.78
C PRO A 42 -6.04 -5.19 2.93
N GLY A 43 -5.16 -4.31 3.42
CA GLY A 43 -4.67 -3.13 2.69
C GLY A 43 -3.42 -3.37 1.85
N GLY A 44 -2.98 -4.63 1.70
CA GLY A 44 -1.74 -5.01 1.05
C GLY A 44 -0.55 -5.07 2.00
N GLY A 45 0.54 -5.68 1.51
CA GLY A 45 1.76 -5.91 2.28
C GLY A 45 1.76 -7.25 3.04
N TYR A 46 2.94 -7.79 3.26
CA TYR A 46 3.13 -9.10 3.89
C TYR A 46 3.03 -9.03 5.41
N VAL A 47 2.34 -10.01 5.99
CA VAL A 47 2.42 -10.28 7.42
C VAL A 47 3.79 -10.88 7.70
N LYS A 48 4.54 -10.26 8.61
CA LYS A 48 5.92 -10.65 8.96
C LYS A 48 6.00 -11.09 10.41
N ASP A 49 6.86 -12.07 10.69
CA ASP A 49 7.22 -12.46 12.04
C ASP A 49 8.00 -11.36 12.76
N CYS A 50 8.35 -11.63 14.02
CA CYS A 50 9.11 -10.68 14.85
C CYS A 50 10.57 -10.46 14.42
N ASN A 51 11.05 -11.23 13.45
CA ASN A 51 12.37 -11.06 12.83
C ASN A 51 12.28 -10.38 11.46
N GLY A 52 11.07 -10.01 11.01
CA GLY A 52 10.83 -9.37 9.72
C GLY A 52 10.67 -10.34 8.54
N SER A 53 10.62 -11.65 8.79
CA SER A 53 10.43 -12.67 7.75
C SER A 53 8.94 -12.82 7.42
N PRO A 54 8.53 -12.84 6.13
CA PRO A 54 7.13 -12.99 5.77
C PRO A 54 6.61 -14.39 6.15
N LEU A 55 5.38 -14.43 6.65
CA LEU A 55 4.70 -15.66 7.02
C LEU A 55 4.01 -16.27 5.80
N SER A 56 4.30 -17.54 5.51
CA SER A 56 3.67 -18.26 4.42
C SER A 56 2.26 -18.74 4.81
N ARG A 57 1.29 -18.71 3.90
CA ARG A 57 -0.12 -19.03 4.20
C ARG A 57 -0.31 -20.51 4.57
N ASP A 58 0.35 -21.39 3.83
CA ASP A 58 0.19 -22.84 3.91
C ASP A 58 1.51 -23.53 4.30
N SER A 59 2.20 -23.01 5.32
CA SER A 59 3.50 -23.54 5.77
C SER A 59 3.48 -23.99 7.22
N SER A 60 4.08 -25.16 7.47
CA SER A 60 4.33 -25.67 8.82
C SER A 60 5.16 -24.71 9.68
N LYS A 61 5.98 -23.84 9.08
CA LYS A 61 6.72 -22.79 9.81
C LYS A 61 5.79 -21.73 10.37
N THR A 62 4.77 -21.35 9.62
CA THR A 62 3.77 -20.37 10.05
C THR A 62 2.85 -20.96 11.11
N ASP A 63 2.44 -22.23 10.95
CA ASP A 63 1.72 -22.96 12.00
C ASP A 63 2.52 -23.01 13.31
N TYR A 64 3.80 -23.36 13.21
CA TYR A 64 4.71 -23.35 14.35
C TYR A 64 4.87 -21.95 14.97
N PHE A 65 4.86 -20.89 14.16
CA PHE A 65 4.91 -19.52 14.67
C PHE A 65 3.70 -19.20 15.55
N TRP A 66 2.48 -19.55 15.13
CA TRP A 66 1.30 -19.34 15.95
C TRP A 66 1.33 -20.18 17.22
N ASP A 67 1.65 -21.47 17.10
CA ASP A 67 1.68 -22.40 18.22
C ASP A 67 2.73 -21.98 19.28
N LYS A 68 3.94 -21.58 18.85
CA LYS A 68 5.02 -21.11 19.75
C LYS A 68 4.67 -19.84 20.50
N ASN A 69 3.88 -18.95 19.89
CA ASN A 69 3.47 -17.68 20.48
C ASN A 69 2.08 -17.75 21.16
N ASN A 70 1.46 -18.94 21.20
CA ASN A 70 0.13 -19.16 21.75
C ASN A 70 -0.93 -18.23 21.11
N LEU A 71 -0.81 -18.03 19.80
CA LEU A 71 -1.72 -17.23 18.98
C LEU A 71 -2.72 -18.14 18.25
N PRO A 72 -3.96 -17.70 18.01
CA PRO A 72 -4.86 -18.39 17.09
C PRO A 72 -4.24 -18.49 15.70
N ARG A 73 -4.44 -19.63 15.01
CA ARG A 73 -3.97 -19.79 13.63
C ARG A 73 -4.64 -18.78 12.71
N GLY A 74 -3.89 -18.28 11.73
CA GLY A 74 -4.34 -17.22 10.85
C GLY A 74 -4.31 -15.81 11.48
N THR A 75 -3.83 -15.64 12.72
CA THR A 75 -3.71 -14.31 13.32
C THR A 75 -2.71 -13.46 12.54
N ILE A 76 -3.22 -12.37 11.94
CA ILE A 76 -2.41 -11.37 11.22
C ILE A 76 -2.18 -10.10 12.05
N HIS A 77 -2.99 -9.87 13.10
CA HIS A 77 -2.88 -8.72 13.97
C HIS A 77 -2.23 -9.12 15.30
N PHE A 78 -0.92 -8.90 15.39
CA PHE A 78 -0.15 -9.13 16.60
C PHE A 78 0.94 -8.07 16.75
N VAL A 79 1.52 -7.98 17.94
CA VAL A 79 2.64 -7.08 18.23
C VAL A 79 3.83 -7.89 18.71
N CYS A 80 5.03 -7.46 18.31
CA CYS A 80 6.28 -8.07 18.73
C CYS A 80 6.87 -7.35 19.95
N ARG A 81 7.13 -8.11 21.01
CA ARG A 81 7.77 -7.65 22.26
C ARG A 81 8.76 -8.72 22.73
N ASP A 82 9.96 -8.32 23.11
CA ASP A 82 10.99 -9.23 23.63
C ASP A 82 11.21 -10.48 22.73
N GLY A 83 11.12 -10.30 21.40
CA GLY A 83 11.27 -11.38 20.41
C GLY A 83 10.09 -12.36 20.30
N LYS A 84 8.97 -12.12 20.99
CA LYS A 84 7.73 -12.91 20.93
C LYS A 84 6.57 -12.10 20.36
N ALA A 85 5.65 -12.79 19.72
CA ALA A 85 4.42 -12.22 19.20
C ALA A 85 3.30 -12.34 20.24
N TYR A 86 2.52 -11.28 20.41
CA TYR A 86 1.40 -11.21 21.35
C TYR A 86 0.18 -10.65 20.66
N LEU A 87 -1.00 -11.07 21.12
CA LEU A 87 -2.21 -10.29 20.87
C LEU A 87 -2.03 -8.90 21.50
N PRO A 88 -2.44 -7.81 20.83
CA PRO A 88 -2.20 -6.44 21.30
C PRO A 88 -2.60 -6.19 22.76
N GLU A 89 -3.71 -6.77 23.21
CA GLU A 89 -4.24 -6.65 24.57
C GLU A 89 -3.50 -7.47 25.63
N LYS A 90 -2.69 -8.46 25.21
CA LYS A 90 -1.90 -9.32 26.10
C LYS A 90 -0.41 -8.99 26.08
N ALA A 91 -0.02 -7.99 25.30
CA ALA A 91 1.37 -7.64 25.12
C ALA A 91 1.93 -6.94 26.37
N PRO A 92 3.17 -7.27 26.80
CA PRO A 92 3.82 -6.53 27.87
C PRO A 92 4.03 -5.05 27.47
N PRO A 93 4.11 -4.14 28.46
CA PRO A 93 4.36 -2.73 28.21
C PRO A 93 5.66 -2.56 27.43
N LYS A 94 5.71 -1.52 26.57
CA LYS A 94 6.96 -1.10 25.94
C LYS A 94 7.93 -0.74 27.05
N LYS A 95 9.10 -1.37 27.06
CA LYS A 95 10.24 -0.90 27.86
C LYS A 95 10.82 0.36 27.25
#